data_AF-A0A4Q2ZZ39-F1
#
_entry.id   AF-A0A4Q2ZZ39-F1
#
_cell.length_a   1.000
_cell.length_b   1.000
_cell.length_c   1.000
_cell.angle_alpha   90.00
_cell.angle_beta   90.00
_cell.angle_gamma   90.00
#
_symmetry.space_group_name_H-M   'P 1'
#
loop_
_entity.id
_entity.type
_entity.pdbx_description
1 polymer ?
#
loop_
_entity_poly.entity_id
_entity_poly.type
_entity_poly.pdbx_seq_one_letter_code
_entity_poly.pdbx_strand_id
1 'polypeptide(L)'
;MSTTASEYILFALGNNGGEIQLQLLLSKLLDYGIAPAQAAVAISECIEKNYLIESANAYKLTPMGDGMYKAIELSMPAWPMDDVRTTKEPRNNLG
;
A
#
# COMPACT_ATOMS: atom_id res chain seq x y z
N MET A 1 13.56 10.58 10.91
CA MET A 1 13.80 9.47 9.95
C MET A 1 12.72 9.57 8.88
N SER A 2 13.04 9.31 7.61
CA SER A 2 12.06 9.34 6.51
C SER A 2 11.65 7.92 6.16
N THR A 3 10.34 7.66 6.10
CA THR A 3 9.77 6.41 5.61
C THR A 3 10.11 6.22 4.12
N THR A 4 10.48 5.00 3.73
CA THR A 4 10.90 4.61 2.39
C THR A 4 9.74 4.04 1.56
N ALA A 5 9.85 4.08 0.23
CA ALA A 5 8.81 3.51 -0.65
C ALA A 5 8.56 2.01 -0.39
N SER A 6 9.60 1.26 -0.04
CA SER A 6 9.52 -0.16 0.32
C SER A 6 8.70 -0.39 1.61
N GLU A 7 8.83 0.49 2.61
CA GLU A 7 8.01 0.45 3.82
C GLU A 7 6.54 0.77 3.51
N TYR A 8 6.27 1.74 2.63
CA TYR A 8 4.90 2.02 2.16
C TYR A 8 4.29 0.84 1.41
N ILE A 9 5.06 0.10 0.61
CA ILE A 9 4.57 -1.11 -0.06
C ILE A 9 4.20 -2.18 0.96
N LEU A 10 5.07 -2.47 1.94
CA LEU A 10 4.80 -3.47 2.97
C LEU A 10 3.57 -3.09 3.81
N PHE A 11 3.45 -1.80 4.15
CA PHE A 11 2.29 -1.26 4.85
C PHE A 11 1.01 -1.34 4.02
N ALA A 12 1.08 -1.12 2.70
CA ALA A 12 -0.06 -1.26 1.79
C ALA A 12 -0.58 -2.70 1.77
N LEU A 13 0.34 -3.67 1.63
CA LEU A 13 -0.04 -5.08 1.61
C LEU A 13 -0.56 -5.55 2.97
N GLY A 14 0.11 -5.21 4.06
CA GLY A 14 -0.32 -5.62 5.41
C GLY A 14 -1.73 -5.16 5.74
N ASN A 15 -2.06 -3.90 5.41
CA ASN A 15 -3.42 -3.36 5.57
C ASN A 15 -4.46 -4.00 4.61
N ASN A 16 -4.03 -4.69 3.55
CA ASN A 16 -4.91 -5.41 2.63
C ASN A 16 -4.88 -6.94 2.86
N GLY A 17 -4.56 -7.38 4.08
CA GLY A 17 -4.57 -8.81 4.42
C GLY A 17 -3.40 -9.61 3.82
N GLY A 18 -2.32 -8.91 3.46
CA GLY A 18 -1.09 -9.49 2.93
C GLY A 18 -1.09 -9.73 1.43
N GLU A 19 -2.12 -9.32 0.70
CA GLU A 19 -2.21 -9.43 -0.76
C GLU A 19 -2.86 -8.18 -1.36
N ILE A 20 -2.32 -7.68 -2.47
CA ILE A 20 -2.87 -6.50 -3.14
C ILE A 20 -2.69 -6.58 -4.66
N GLN A 21 -3.70 -6.16 -5.41
CA GLN A 21 -3.58 -6.05 -6.88
C GLN A 21 -2.60 -4.92 -7.25
N LEU A 22 -1.82 -5.12 -8.31
CA LEU A 22 -0.82 -4.14 -8.78
C LEU A 22 -1.45 -2.75 -8.99
N GLN A 23 -2.60 -2.67 -9.66
CA GLN A 23 -3.29 -1.40 -9.93
C GLN A 23 -3.68 -0.67 -8.63
N LEU A 24 -4.22 -1.41 -7.67
CA LEU A 24 -4.61 -0.87 -6.37
C LEU A 24 -3.39 -0.41 -5.56
N LEU A 25 -2.29 -1.18 -5.60
CA LEU A 25 -1.03 -0.82 -4.96
C LEU A 25 -0.47 0.48 -5.54
N LEU A 26 -0.40 0.61 -6.86
CA LEU A 26 0.11 1.82 -7.50
C LEU A 26 -0.75 3.05 -7.18
N SER A 27 -2.08 2.92 -7.20
CA SER A 27 -2.99 4.00 -6.79
C SER A 27 -2.71 4.44 -5.36
N LYS A 28 -2.58 3.47 -4.44
CA LYS A 28 -2.30 3.68 -3.02
C LYS A 28 -0.96 4.38 -2.78
N LEU A 29 0.08 3.98 -3.49
CA LEU A 29 1.41 4.60 -3.38
C LEU A 29 1.41 6.04 -3.92
N LEU A 30 0.62 6.30 -4.95
CA LEU A 30 0.46 7.64 -5.51
C LEU A 30 -0.16 8.63 -4.52
N ASP A 31 -1.13 8.19 -3.70
CA ASP A 31 -1.73 9.02 -2.64
C ASP A 31 -0.70 9.50 -1.60
N TYR A 32 0.40 8.76 -1.45
CA TYR A 32 1.55 9.11 -0.59
C TYR A 32 2.68 9.83 -1.33
N GLY A 33 2.44 10.26 -2.57
CA GLY A 33 3.42 10.97 -3.39
C GLY A 33 4.53 10.08 -3.95
N ILE A 34 4.36 8.75 -3.93
CA ILE A 34 5.33 7.81 -4.51
C ILE A 34 4.96 7.63 -5.98
N ALA A 35 5.83 8.11 -6.88
CA ALA A 35 5.61 8.01 -8.30
C ALA A 35 5.69 6.54 -8.79
N PRO A 36 5.00 6.15 -9.87
CA PRO A 36 5.02 4.77 -10.37
C PRO A 36 6.42 4.21 -10.65
N ALA A 37 7.35 5.04 -11.13
CA ALA A 37 8.74 4.64 -11.35
C ALA A 37 9.46 4.30 -10.03
N GLN A 38 9.22 5.06 -8.96
CA GLN A 38 9.76 4.78 -7.63
C GLN A 38 9.12 3.53 -7.02
N ALA A 39 7.81 3.36 -7.21
CA ALA A 39 7.09 2.16 -6.79
C ALA A 39 7.66 0.90 -7.47
N ALA A 40 7.93 0.95 -8.78
CA ALA A 40 8.51 -0.17 -9.52
C ALA A 40 9.90 -0.57 -8.99
N VAL A 41 10.77 0.41 -8.70
CA VAL A 41 12.08 0.15 -8.09
C VAL A 41 11.93 -0.48 -6.71
N ALA A 42 11.06 0.08 -5.86
CA ALA A 42 10.85 -0.41 -4.51
C ALA A 42 10.19 -1.81 -4.47
N ILE A 43 9.29 -2.12 -5.41
CA ILE A 43 8.72 -3.47 -5.58
C ILE A 43 9.84 -4.46 -5.91
N SER A 44 10.73 -4.14 -6.85
CA SER A 44 11.88 -4.99 -7.18
C SER A 44 12.78 -5.23 -5.97
N GLU A 45 13.11 -4.18 -5.19
CA GLU A 45 13.88 -4.32 -3.96
C GLU A 45 13.19 -5.23 -2.93
N CYS A 46 11.87 -5.10 -2.76
CA CYS A 46 11.10 -5.94 -1.85
C CYS A 46 11.07 -7.40 -2.29
N ILE A 47 11.07 -7.68 -3.60
CA ILE A 47 11.17 -9.05 -4.14
C ILE A 47 12.58 -9.61 -3.90
N GLU A 48 13.62 -8.83 -4.20
CA GLU A 48 15.03 -9.22 -3.96
C GLU A 48 15.30 -9.54 -2.47
N LYS A 49 14.67 -8.79 -1.56
CA LYS A 49 14.75 -9.01 -0.11
C LYS A 49 13.83 -10.12 0.41
N ASN A 50 13.12 -10.82 -0.49
CA ASN A 50 12.16 -11.86 -0.15
C ASN A 50 11.03 -11.36 0.78
N TYR A 51 10.63 -10.09 0.66
CA TYR A 51 9.47 -9.57 1.39
C TYR A 51 8.16 -9.77 0.62
N LEU A 52 8.23 -9.79 -0.70
CA LEU A 52 7.09 -9.93 -1.59
C LEU A 52 7.32 -11.04 -2.60
N ILE A 53 6.22 -11.66 -3.04
CA ILE A 53 6.17 -12.49 -4.24
C ILE A 53 5.13 -11.93 -5.21
N GLU A 54 5.44 -12.01 -6.49
CA GLU A 54 4.51 -11.67 -7.57
C GLU A 54 3.56 -12.86 -7.85
N SER A 55 2.28 -12.58 -8.04
CA SER A 55 1.25 -13.57 -8.33
C SER A 55 0.27 -13.02 -9.36
N ALA A 56 0.39 -13.46 -10.61
CA ALA A 56 -0.45 -13.09 -11.78
C ALA A 56 -0.66 -11.56 -11.98
N ASN A 57 -1.49 -10.92 -11.15
CA ASN A 57 -1.80 -9.47 -11.18
C ASN A 57 -1.75 -8.82 -9.78
N ALA A 58 -1.12 -9.48 -8.82
CA ALA A 58 -1.06 -9.10 -7.42
C ALA A 58 0.32 -9.34 -6.83
N TYR A 59 0.59 -8.71 -5.68
CA TYR A 59 1.72 -9.01 -4.83
C TYR A 59 1.24 -9.57 -3.51
N LYS A 60 1.99 -10.52 -2.95
CA LYS A 60 1.71 -11.13 -1.65
C LYS A 60 2.91 -10.97 -0.72
N LEU A 61 2.65 -10.75 0.56
CA LEU A 61 3.67 -10.81 1.60
C LEU A 61 4.17 -12.25 1.74
N THR A 62 5.48 -12.38 1.87
CA THR A 62 6.09 -13.58 2.42
C THR A 62 6.02 -13.53 3.96
N PRO A 63 6.35 -14.62 4.67
CA PRO A 63 6.51 -14.57 6.12
C PRO A 63 7.55 -13.52 6.59
N MET A 64 8.58 -13.29 5.80
CA MET A 64 9.61 -12.28 6.10
C MET A 64 9.08 -10.86 5.86
N GLY A 65 8.30 -10.66 4.80
CA GLY A 65 7.60 -9.39 4.55
C GLY A 65 6.57 -9.06 5.62
N ASP A 66 5.80 -10.05 6.09
CA ASP A 66 4.85 -9.89 7.20
C ASP A 66 5.56 -9.51 8.51
N GLY A 67 6.70 -10.13 8.81
CA GLY A 67 7.54 -9.74 9.94
C GLY A 67 8.02 -8.29 9.85
N MET A 68 8.45 -7.86 8.66
CA MET A 68 8.85 -6.46 8.44
C MET A 68 7.68 -5.49 8.53
N TYR A 69 6.51 -5.84 7.97
CA TYR A 69 5.28 -5.07 8.10
C TYR A 69 4.94 -4.82 9.59
N LYS A 70 4.92 -5.88 10.42
CA LYS A 70 4.66 -5.76 11.87
C LYS A 70 5.69 -4.90 12.60
N ALA A 71 6.94 -4.90 12.13
CA ALA A 71 7.99 -4.07 12.71
C ALA A 71 7.78 -2.56 12.43
N ILE A 72 7.08 -2.21 11.34
CA ILE A 72 6.86 -0.82 10.92
C ILE A 72 5.42 -0.34 11.12
N GLU A 73 4.43 -1.22 11.31
CA GLU A 73 3.00 -0.83 11.29
C GLU A 73 2.64 0.27 12.29
N LEU A 74 3.32 0.32 13.45
CA LEU A 74 3.10 1.32 14.49
C LEU A 74 3.85 2.63 14.25
N SER A 75 4.85 2.64 13.38
CA SER A 75 5.64 3.83 13.02
C SER A 75 5.18 4.48 11.72
N MET A 76 4.38 3.77 10.93
CA MET A 76 3.77 4.28 9.71
C MET A 76 2.62 5.25 10.04
N PRO A 77 2.48 6.37 9.31
CA PRO A 77 1.28 7.18 9.41
C PRO A 77 0.08 6.31 9.04
N ALA A 78 -1.03 6.46 9.78
CA ALA A 78 -2.25 5.72 9.50
C ALA A 78 -2.61 5.82 8.00
N TRP A 79 -2.84 4.67 7.34
CA TRP A 79 -3.43 4.68 6.02
C TRP A 79 -4.84 5.23 6.17
N PRO A 80 -5.26 6.28 5.44
CA PRO A 80 -6.68 6.60 5.36
C PRO A 80 -7.35 5.39 4.74
N MET A 81 -7.92 4.51 5.57
CA MET A 81 -8.80 3.46 5.07
C MET A 81 -9.91 4.21 4.34
N ASP A 82 -10.03 4.01 3.03
CA ASP A 82 -11.20 4.48 2.29
C ASP A 82 -12.42 3.85 2.97
N ASP A 83 -13.05 4.60 3.88
CA ASP A 83 -14.45 4.41 4.19
C ASP A 83 -15.20 4.62 2.88
N VAL A 84 -15.44 3.53 2.17
CA VAL A 84 -16.35 3.46 1.02
C VAL A 84 -17.70 4.05 1.48
N ARG A 85 -17.94 5.32 1.11
CA ARG A 85 -19.02 6.25 1.51
C ARG A 85 -18.77 7.09 2.78
N THR A 86 -18.09 8.21 2.57
CA THR A 86 -18.62 9.51 3.05
C THR A 86 -18.98 10.43 1.89
N THR A 87 -19.62 9.89 0.85
CA THR A 87 -20.62 10.68 0.13
C THR A 87 -21.80 10.93 1.07
N LYS A 88 -21.70 12.01 1.84
CA LYS A 88 -22.87 12.84 2.07
C LYS A 88 -22.60 14.16 1.39
N GLU A 89 -22.65 14.14 0.05
CA GLU A 89 -23.18 15.31 -0.64
C GLU A 89 -24.55 15.58 0.01
N PRO A 90 -24.78 16.74 0.65
CA PRO A 90 -26.15 17.15 0.89
C PRO A 90 -26.76 17.34 -0.49
N ARG A 91 -27.69 16.43 -0.85
CA ARG A 91 -28.66 16.68 -1.91
C ARG A 91 -29.45 17.93 -1.51
N ASN A 92 -28.95 19.09 -1.91
CA ASN A 92 -29.60 20.39 -1.85
C ASN A 92 -29.45 20.97 -3.27
N ASN A 93 -30.46 21.43 -3.98
CA ASN A 93 -31.91 21.29 -3.93
C ASN A 93 -32.33 21.81 -5.31
N LEU A 94 -33.08 21.04 -6.10
CA LEU A 94 -33.74 21.59 -7.30
C LEU A 94 -34.86 22.52 -6.82
N GLY A 95 -34.65 23.83 -7.01
CA GLY A 95 -35.61 24.90 -6.77
C GLY A 95 -35.30 26.07 -7.68
#